data_AF-A0A2T2TU53-F1
#
_entry.id   AF-A0A2T2TU53-F1
#
_cell.length_a   1.000
_cell.length_b   1.000
_cell.length_c   1.000
_cell.angle_alpha   90.00
_cell.angle_beta   90.00
_cell.angle_gamma   90.00
#
_symmetry.space_group_name_H-M   'P 1'
#
loop_
_entity.id
_entity.type
_entity.pdbx_description
1 polymer ?
#
loop_
_entity_poly.entity_id
_entity_poly.type
_entity_poly.pdbx_seq_one_letter_code
_entity_poly.pdbx_strand_id
1 'polypeptide(L)'
;HILCSGKVYYDLVEALEEDDRSKEIAITRLEQFYPFPKTELLDELERYADADETVWVQEEPKNMGAWSFLHARLDDLLDDVHGSCQQQIQFVGRPASASPATGSAKVHDREQEILVNDALDV
;
A
#
# COMPACT_ATOMS: atom_id res chain seq x y z
N HIS A 1 -2.53 -8.76 0.62
CA HIS A 1 -2.26 -7.96 1.83
C HIS A 1 -1.92 -6.53 1.44
N ILE A 2 -2.72 -5.57 1.89
CA ILE A 2 -2.54 -4.14 1.57
C ILE A 2 -1.84 -3.44 2.74
N LEU A 3 -0.70 -2.82 2.45
CA LEU A 3 -0.02 -1.89 3.34
C LEU A 3 -0.31 -0.45 2.90
N CYS A 4 -0.66 0.43 3.82
CA CYS A 4 -0.87 1.84 3.52
C CYS A 4 -0.50 2.74 4.70
N SER A 5 -0.62 4.06 4.53
CA SER A 5 -0.44 5.01 5.62
C SER A 5 -1.29 6.26 5.41
N GLY A 6 -1.67 6.92 6.51
CA GLY A 6 -2.46 8.13 6.47
C GLY A 6 -3.91 7.89 6.05
N LYS A 7 -4.52 8.91 5.44
CA LYS A 7 -5.98 8.96 5.24
C LYS A 7 -6.52 7.96 4.22
N VAL A 8 -5.69 7.50 3.28
CA VAL A 8 -6.07 6.52 2.25
C VAL A 8 -6.64 5.23 2.84
N TYR A 9 -6.22 4.88 4.06
CA TYR A 9 -6.77 3.75 4.79
C TYR A 9 -8.29 3.80 4.90
N TYR A 10 -8.86 4.98 5.18
CA TYR A 10 -10.29 5.12 5.37
C TYR A 10 -11.05 4.90 4.06
N ASP A 11 -10.54 5.45 2.95
CA ASP A 11 -11.12 5.25 1.63
C ASP A 11 -11.07 3.76 1.23
N LEU A 12 -9.97 3.06 1.55
CA LEU A 12 -9.82 1.63 1.28
C LEU A 12 -10.75 0.77 2.14
N VAL A 13 -10.92 1.10 3.43
CA VAL A 13 -11.82 0.37 4.32
C VAL A 13 -13.28 0.57 3.90
N GLU A 14 -13.68 1.80 3.58
CA GLU A 14 -15.04 2.10 3.11
C GLU A 14 -15.34 1.34 1.82
N ALA A 15 -14.43 1.35 0.85
CA ALA A 15 -14.60 0.58 -0.39
C ALA A 15 -14.59 -0.94 -0.16
N LEU A 16 -13.76 -1.44 0.78
CA LEU A 16 -13.71 -2.86 1.10
C LEU A 16 -14.97 -3.35 1.82
N GLU A 17 -15.62 -2.52 2.64
CA GLU A 17 -16.90 -2.87 3.29
C GLU A 17 -18.02 -3.14 2.29
N GLU A 18 -17.95 -2.55 1.09
CA GLU A 18 -18.88 -2.75 -0.02
C GLU A 18 -18.45 -3.86 -1.00
N ASP A 19 -17.24 -4.43 -0.84
CA ASP A 19 -16.69 -5.47 -1.72
C ASP A 19 -16.96 -6.89 -1.16
N ASP A 20 -17.42 -7.80 -2.04
CA ASP A 20 -17.66 -9.20 -1.70
C ASP A 20 -16.38 -9.95 -1.26
N ARG A 21 -15.19 -9.44 -1.64
CA ARG A 21 -13.86 -9.94 -1.28
C ARG A 21 -13.35 -9.39 0.06
N SER A 22 -14.18 -8.70 0.83
CA SER A 22 -13.86 -8.16 2.17
C SER A 22 -13.20 -9.15 3.14
N LYS A 23 -13.38 -10.45 2.94
CA LYS A 23 -12.79 -11.52 3.76
C LYS A 23 -11.41 -12.00 3.28
N GLU A 24 -11.03 -11.66 2.06
CA GLU A 24 -9.80 -12.10 1.39
C GLU A 24 -8.70 -11.03 1.50
N ILE A 25 -9.08 -9.78 1.70
CA ILE A 25 -8.16 -8.64 1.73
C ILE A 25 -7.94 -8.18 3.18
N ALA A 26 -6.67 -8.19 3.61
CA ALA A 26 -6.24 -7.54 4.84
C ALA A 26 -5.62 -6.16 4.55
N ILE A 27 -6.00 -5.14 5.32
CA ILE A 27 -5.43 -3.78 5.24
C ILE A 27 -4.70 -3.46 6.54
N THR A 28 -3.40 -3.19 6.44
CA THR A 28 -2.53 -2.80 7.54
C THR A 28 -2.03 -1.37 7.36
N ARG A 29 -2.05 -0.57 8.44
CA ARG A 29 -1.49 0.77 8.46
C ARG A 29 -0.08 0.79 9.04
N LEU A 30 0.83 1.43 8.31
CA LEU A 30 2.15 1.79 8.80
C LEU A 30 2.14 3.25 9.29
N GLU A 31 1.96 3.44 10.59
CA GLU A 31 1.83 4.77 11.22
C GLU A 31 3.18 5.45 11.46
N GLN A 32 4.28 4.69 11.48
CA GLN A 32 5.63 5.20 11.74
C GLN A 32 6.59 4.72 10.66
N PHE A 33 7.13 5.65 9.87
CA PHE A 33 8.20 5.34 8.91
C PHE A 33 9.59 5.45 9.53
N TYR A 34 9.76 6.37 10.46
CA TYR A 34 11.05 6.61 11.12
C TYR A 34 10.87 6.94 12.61
N PRO A 35 11.62 6.30 13.52
CA PRO A 35 12.55 5.18 13.26
C PRO A 35 11.79 3.98 12.66
N PHE A 36 12.43 3.25 11.73
CA PHE A 36 11.77 2.19 10.97
C PHE A 36 11.39 1.02 11.89
N PRO A 37 10.09 0.67 12.02
CA PRO A 37 9.61 -0.33 12.97
C PRO A 37 9.78 -1.74 12.38
N LYS A 38 11.04 -2.19 12.24
CA LYS A 38 11.36 -3.45 11.55
C LYS A 38 10.65 -4.64 12.21
N THR A 39 10.73 -4.76 13.53
CA THR A 39 10.23 -5.92 14.27
C THR A 39 8.71 -6.01 14.18
N GLU A 40 8.02 -4.90 14.47
CA GLU A 40 6.56 -4.87 14.49
C GLU A 40 5.98 -5.12 13.09
N LEU A 41 6.64 -4.62 12.05
CA LEU A 41 6.21 -4.83 10.68
C LEU A 41 6.48 -6.26 10.20
N LEU A 42 7.60 -6.87 10.60
CA LEU A 42 7.88 -8.27 10.31
C LEU A 42 6.83 -9.18 10.95
N ASP A 43 6.55 -8.99 12.24
CA ASP A 43 5.54 -9.77 12.97
C ASP A 43 4.15 -9.67 12.30
N GLU A 44 3.80 -8.50 11.78
CA GLU A 44 2.54 -8.28 11.06
C GLU A 44 2.52 -8.94 9.68
N LEU A 45 3.63 -8.91 8.94
CA LEU A 45 3.74 -9.58 7.64
C LEU A 45 3.68 -11.11 7.79
N GLU A 46 4.30 -11.67 8.83
CA GLU A 46 4.23 -13.11 9.13
C GLU A 46 2.79 -13.60 9.36
N ARG A 47 1.91 -12.74 9.89
CA ARG A 47 0.47 -13.07 10.07
C ARG A 47 -0.27 -13.27 8.74
N TYR A 48 0.25 -12.72 7.65
CA TYR A 48 -0.31 -12.83 6.31
C TYR A 48 0.68 -13.45 5.32
N ALA A 49 1.57 -14.34 5.80
CA ALA A 49 2.57 -15.01 4.97
C ALA A 49 1.97 -15.90 3.85
N ASP A 50 0.70 -16.28 3.96
CA ASP A 50 -0.04 -17.02 2.93
C ASP A 50 -0.74 -16.10 1.90
N ALA A 51 -0.56 -14.78 1.98
CA ALA A 51 -1.15 -13.85 1.03
C ALA A 51 -0.47 -13.97 -0.35
N ASP A 52 -1.29 -14.10 -1.41
CA ASP A 52 -0.80 -14.21 -2.79
C ASP A 52 0.01 -12.98 -3.22
N GLU A 53 -0.42 -11.79 -2.79
CA GLU A 53 0.23 -10.52 -3.10
C GLU A 53 0.33 -9.61 -1.88
N THR A 54 1.42 -8.84 -1.81
CA THR A 54 1.58 -7.74 -0.84
C THR A 54 1.82 -6.44 -1.58
N VAL A 55 1.00 -5.43 -1.29
CA VAL A 55 1.00 -4.16 -2.03
C VAL A 55 1.15 -2.96 -1.09
N TRP A 56 1.90 -1.95 -1.52
CA TRP A 56 1.98 -0.65 -0.87
C TRP A 56 1.08 0.36 -1.59
N VAL A 57 0.10 0.90 -0.87
CA VAL A 57 -0.86 1.88 -1.37
C VAL A 57 -0.58 3.26 -0.78
N GLN A 58 -0.46 4.28 -1.65
CA GLN A 58 -0.36 5.68 -1.24
C GLN A 58 -1.01 6.64 -2.25
N GLU A 59 -1.57 7.74 -1.74
CA GLU A 59 -2.21 8.78 -2.57
C GLU A 59 -1.20 9.67 -3.26
N GLU A 60 0.00 9.81 -2.68
CA GLU A 60 1.07 10.60 -3.26
C GLU A 60 1.58 9.96 -4.55
N PRO A 61 2.02 10.76 -5.54
CA PRO A 61 2.71 10.28 -6.72
C PRO A 61 3.86 9.31 -6.38
N LYS A 62 4.14 8.32 -7.24
CA LYS A 62 5.19 7.30 -7.04
C LYS A 62 6.57 7.86 -6.69
N ASN A 63 6.91 9.04 -7.21
CA ASN A 63 8.17 9.73 -6.91
C ASN A 63 8.13 10.59 -5.63
N MET A 64 7.05 10.52 -4.87
CA MET A 64 6.76 11.23 -3.63
C MET A 64 6.23 10.24 -2.58
N GLY A 65 5.84 10.75 -1.42
CA GLY A 65 5.36 9.92 -0.31
C GLY A 65 6.46 9.03 0.25
N ALA A 66 6.05 7.88 0.77
CA ALA A 66 6.96 6.97 1.47
C ALA A 66 7.59 5.92 0.56
N TRP A 67 7.08 5.72 -0.67
CA TRP A 67 7.50 4.65 -1.56
C TRP A 67 9.02 4.53 -1.74
N SER A 68 9.70 5.63 -2.06
CA SER A 68 11.15 5.62 -2.26
C SER A 68 11.95 5.29 -1.00
N PHE A 69 11.39 5.54 0.18
CA PHE A 69 11.99 5.21 1.47
C PHE A 69 11.69 3.77 1.89
N LEU A 70 10.47 3.28 1.64
CA LEU A 70 10.00 2.00 2.15
C LEU A 70 10.28 0.83 1.22
N HIS A 71 10.22 1.00 -0.11
CA HIS A 71 10.28 -0.09 -1.09
C HIS A 71 11.37 -1.13 -0.78
N ALA A 72 12.64 -0.71 -0.70
CA ALA A 72 13.74 -1.64 -0.44
C ALA A 72 13.66 -2.31 0.94
N ARG A 73 13.11 -1.61 1.96
CA ARG A 73 12.96 -2.15 3.32
C ARG A 73 11.81 -3.15 3.41
N LEU A 74 10.74 -2.92 2.65
CA LEU A 74 9.61 -3.84 2.55
C LEU A 74 10.02 -5.09 1.78
N ASP A 75 10.77 -4.95 0.69
CA ASP A 75 11.35 -6.09 -0.02
C ASP A 75 12.25 -6.93 0.88
N ASP A 76 13.15 -6.31 1.65
CA ASP A 76 14.00 -7.03 2.61
C ASP A 76 13.15 -7.81 3.65
N LEU A 77 12.02 -7.26 4.09
CA LEU A 77 11.11 -7.94 5.01
C LEU A 77 10.32 -9.07 4.36
N LEU A 78 9.87 -8.90 3.11
CA LEU A 78 9.21 -9.95 2.36
C LEU A 78 10.17 -11.10 2.05
N ASP A 79 11.45 -10.80 1.77
CA ASP A 79 12.50 -11.80 1.65
C ASP A 79 12.73 -12.54 2.99
N ASP A 80 12.66 -11.86 4.13
CA ASP A 80 12.72 -12.48 5.47
C ASP A 80 11.52 -13.45 5.72
N VAL A 81 10.32 -13.15 5.19
CA VAL A 81 9.08 -13.96 5.36
C VAL A 81 8.97 -15.11 4.37
N HIS A 82 9.14 -14.85 3.07
CA HIS A 82 8.88 -15.80 1.99
C HIS A 82 10.16 -16.44 1.43
N GLY A 83 11.33 -15.93 1.80
CA GLY A 83 12.60 -16.31 1.20
C GLY A 83 12.92 -15.50 -0.05
N SER A 84 14.22 -15.40 -0.35
CA SER A 84 14.69 -14.39 -1.30
C SER A 84 14.11 -14.52 -2.70
N CYS A 85 13.67 -13.39 -3.25
CA CYS A 85 13.11 -13.24 -4.60
C CYS A 85 11.79 -14.00 -4.85
N GLN A 86 11.09 -14.47 -3.81
CA GLN A 86 9.78 -15.10 -3.98
C GLN A 86 8.66 -14.09 -4.15
N GLN A 87 8.72 -12.98 -3.43
CA GLN A 87 7.69 -11.95 -3.41
C GLN A 87 8.32 -10.57 -3.32
N GLN A 88 7.84 -9.64 -4.14
CA GLN A 88 8.28 -8.25 -4.15
C GLN A 88 7.10 -7.33 -3.88
N ILE A 89 7.33 -6.25 -3.15
CA ILE A 89 6.28 -5.29 -2.82
C ILE A 89 5.79 -4.59 -4.10
N GLN A 90 4.49 -4.71 -4.39
CA GLN A 90 3.90 -3.98 -5.51
C GLN A 90 3.52 -2.57 -5.11
N PHE A 91 3.56 -1.63 -6.05
CA PHE A 91 3.16 -0.24 -5.82
C PHE A 91 1.80 0.03 -6.44
N VAL A 92 0.87 0.54 -5.63
CA VAL A 92 -0.39 1.10 -6.09
C VAL A 92 -0.48 2.55 -5.61
N GLY A 93 -0.70 3.47 -6.54
CA GLY A 93 -0.75 4.89 -6.23
C GLY A 93 -0.67 5.75 -7.47
N ARG A 94 -0.65 7.07 -7.28
CA ARG A 94 -0.65 8.00 -8.42
C ARG A 94 0.64 7.89 -9.24
N PRO A 95 0.58 8.05 -10.57
CA PRO A 95 1.77 8.05 -11.41
C PRO A 95 2.71 9.18 -11.01
N ALA A 96 4.01 9.01 -11.30
CA ALA A 96 5.01 10.02 -10.98
C ALA A 96 4.68 11.37 -11.64
N SER A 97 4.83 12.45 -10.88
CA SER A 97 4.47 13.80 -11.31
C SER A 97 5.45 14.83 -10.74
N ALA A 98 5.59 15.96 -11.45
CA ALA A 98 6.35 17.10 -10.94
C ALA A 98 5.57 17.89 -9.87
N SER A 99 4.23 17.86 -9.95
CA SER A 99 3.34 18.50 -8.97
C SER A 99 2.84 17.47 -7.96
N PRO A 100 2.69 17.82 -6.66
CA PRO A 100 2.13 16.92 -5.65
C PRO A 100 0.72 16.42 -5.98
N ALA A 101 -0.08 17.24 -6.66
CA ALA A 101 -1.42 16.89 -7.09
C ALA A 101 -1.79 17.61 -8.39
N THR A 102 -2.81 17.10 -9.06
CA THR A 102 -3.52 17.80 -10.13
C THR A 102 -4.23 19.04 -9.58
N GLY A 103 -4.27 20.12 -10.36
CA GLY A 103 -4.98 21.36 -9.99
C GLY A 103 -6.48 21.31 -10.23
N SER A 104 -7.01 20.21 -10.79
CA SER A 104 -8.43 20.04 -11.08
C SER A 104 -9.07 19.06 -10.09
N ALA A 105 -10.04 19.52 -9.31
CA ALA A 105 -10.78 18.68 -8.36
C ALA A 105 -11.38 17.43 -9.04
N LYS A 106 -12.03 17.60 -10.19
CA LYS A 106 -12.61 16.48 -10.95
C LYS A 106 -11.58 15.41 -11.36
N VAL A 107 -10.37 15.83 -11.72
CA VAL A 107 -9.29 14.88 -12.05
C VAL A 107 -8.77 14.23 -10.78
N HIS A 108 -8.67 14.99 -9.69
CA HIS A 108 -8.24 14.48 -8.39
C HIS A 108 -9.17 13.38 -7.87
N ASP A 109 -10.48 13.60 -7.92
CA ASP A 109 -11.50 12.65 -7.47
C ASP A 109 -11.44 11.36 -8.30
N ARG A 110 -11.29 11.49 -9.63
CA ARG A 110 -11.14 10.35 -10.53
C ARG A 110 -9.85 9.55 -10.25
N GLU A 111 -8.73 10.23 -10.01
CA GLU A 111 -7.48 9.56 -9.64
C GLU A 111 -7.62 8.82 -8.30
N GLN A 112 -8.42 9.35 -7.37
CA GLN A 112 -8.70 8.69 -6.10
C GLN A 112 -9.53 7.42 -6.28
N GLU A 113 -10.61 7.50 -7.06
CA GLU A 113 -11.45 6.33 -7.38
C GLU A 113 -10.64 5.23 -8.07
N ILE A 114 -9.78 5.60 -9.03
CA ILE A 114 -8.90 4.64 -9.71
C ILE A 114 -7.94 3.99 -8.72
N LEU A 115 -7.29 4.78 -7.86
CA LEU A 115 -6.34 4.27 -6.87
C LEU A 115 -7.00 3.25 -5.93
N VAL A 116 -8.19 3.55 -5.41
CA VAL A 116 -8.90 2.66 -4.48
C VAL A 116 -9.31 1.38 -5.18
N ASN A 117 -9.83 1.46 -6.41
CA ASN A 117 -10.19 0.28 -7.19
C ASN A 117 -8.97 -0.59 -7.53
N ASP A 118 -7.88 0.03 -8.00
CA ASP A 118 -6.63 -0.67 -8.33
C ASP A 118 -6.04 -1.35 -7.07
N ALA A 119 -6.23 -0.75 -5.89
CA ALA A 119 -5.75 -1.33 -4.63
C ALA A 119 -6.56 -2.54 -4.17
N LEU A 120 -7.83 -2.65 -4.57
CA LEU A 120 -8.72 -3.77 -4.22
C LEU A 120 -8.76 -4.86 -5.30
N ASP A 121 -8.19 -4.63 -6.48
CA ASP A 121 -8.10 -5.62 -7.58
C ASP A 121 -6.85 -6.53 -7.48
N VAL A 122 -6.22 -6.54 -6.30
CA VAL A 122 -5.04 -7.35 -5.94
C VAL A 122 -5.43 -8.70 -5.36
#